data_AF-A0A8C7JFP5-F1
#
_entry.id   AF-A0A8C7JFP5-F1
#
_cell.length_a   1.000
_cell.length_b   1.000
_cell.length_c   1.000
_cell.angle_alpha   90.00
_cell.angle_beta   90.00
_cell.angle_gamma   90.00
#
_symmetry.space_group_name_H-M   'P 1'
#
loop_
_entity.id
_entity.type
_entity.pdbx_description
1 polymer ?
#
loop_
_entity_poly.entity_id
_entity_poly.type
_entity_poly.pdbx_seq_one_letter_code
_entity_poly.pdbx_strand_id
1 'polypeptide(L)'
;MRNRHISNNVRLVLDILDYPDLMTEDSFILFLDFYKAFDTVEHQFLFHSLERLGFGDLFCKAIKTLYANGNSSIKLKYGTSPRFELKRGIRQGCPISLYLLLLITQILANSLNNSPVQGISIAGKEIIISQLADDTTLFLKDANQIPISINVIQSFSKASGLYLNINKCELIAVKDCVTPSYYGIPVKEELTYLGITITKDQKSRGLLNLNPLIKNTQKKLNQWLQRDLSLKGRVLITKAEGISRLTHGTLSLDLDSKISKEIDQMLFNFLWRNHTHYIRKTVVMNTYENGGLNFLDFTTLNNTFKINWIKQFLRRPTSIWNFIPHHSLLLVALTSCCFAIIILTKFQ
;
A
#
# COMPACT_ATOMS: atom_id res chain seq x y z
N MET A 1 0.91 0.08 12.65
CA MET A 1 1.01 1.45 13.19
C MET A 1 -0.39 1.97 13.51
N ARG A 2 -0.56 2.66 14.64
CA ARG A 2 -1.86 3.28 14.94
C ARG A 2 -2.18 4.26 13.81
N ASN A 3 -3.41 4.22 13.28
CA ASN A 3 -3.96 5.29 12.46
C ASN A 3 -3.36 5.50 11.05
N ARG A 4 -2.58 4.56 10.50
CA ARG A 4 -2.11 4.57 9.10
C ARG A 4 -2.66 3.36 8.35
N HIS A 5 -3.22 3.59 7.15
CA HIS A 5 -3.72 2.54 6.26
C HIS A 5 -2.88 2.50 4.97
N ILE A 6 -2.67 1.30 4.43
CA ILE A 6 -1.93 1.06 3.17
C ILE A 6 -2.51 1.86 2.00
N SER A 7 -3.85 1.95 1.93
CA SER A 7 -4.59 2.68 0.90
C SER A 7 -4.24 4.18 0.86
N ASN A 8 -3.76 4.74 1.96
CA ASN A 8 -3.39 6.16 2.02
C ASN A 8 -2.16 6.47 1.16
N ASN A 9 -1.20 5.54 1.09
CA ASN A 9 -0.01 5.69 0.25
C ASN A 9 -0.32 5.45 -1.22
N VAL A 10 -1.16 4.46 -1.51
CA VAL A 10 -1.66 4.24 -2.87
C VAL A 10 -2.42 5.50 -3.34
N ARG A 11 -3.32 6.03 -2.51
CA ARG A 11 -4.08 7.24 -2.85
C ARG A 11 -3.19 8.45 -3.09
N LEU A 12 -2.15 8.65 -2.27
CA LEU A 12 -1.20 9.74 -2.49
C LEU A 12 -0.56 9.67 -3.89
N VAL A 13 -0.12 8.49 -4.31
CA VAL A 13 0.45 8.28 -5.66
C VAL A 13 -0.59 8.54 -6.73
N LEU A 14 -1.81 8.00 -6.58
CA LEU A 14 -2.90 8.21 -7.54
C LEU A 14 -3.29 9.69 -7.65
N ASP A 15 -3.40 10.40 -6.53
CA ASP A 15 -3.72 11.84 -6.51
C ASP A 15 -2.65 12.67 -7.25
N ILE A 16 -1.37 12.32 -7.12
CA ILE A 16 -0.30 13.02 -7.86
C ILE A 16 -0.46 12.76 -9.37
N LEU A 17 -0.76 11.53 -9.78
CA LEU A 17 -0.97 11.17 -11.18
C LEU A 17 -2.27 11.76 -11.77
N ASP A 18 -3.27 12.03 -10.93
CA ASP A 18 -4.56 12.61 -11.34
C ASP A 18 -4.51 14.13 -11.48
N TYR A 19 -3.48 14.79 -10.92
CA TYR A 19 -3.32 16.24 -10.94
C TYR A 19 -1.99 16.71 -11.55
N PRO A 20 -1.60 16.25 -12.75
CA PRO A 20 -0.36 16.68 -13.41
C PRO A 20 -0.31 18.20 -13.62
N ASP A 21 -1.46 18.83 -13.86
CA ASP A 21 -1.58 20.27 -14.13
C ASP A 21 -1.30 21.17 -12.92
N LEU A 22 -1.37 20.62 -11.69
CA LEU A 22 -0.98 21.35 -10.49
C LEU A 22 0.55 21.45 -10.33
N MET A 23 1.29 20.75 -11.19
CA MET A 23 2.75 20.71 -11.18
C MET A 23 3.29 21.35 -12.47
N THR A 24 4.28 22.22 -12.34
CA THR A 24 4.92 22.84 -13.51
C THR A 24 5.94 21.91 -14.14
N GLU A 25 6.63 21.10 -13.34
CA GLU A 25 7.79 20.33 -13.78
C GLU A 25 7.45 18.91 -14.25
N ASP A 26 8.37 18.32 -15.00
CA ASP A 26 8.30 16.93 -15.48
C ASP A 26 8.77 16.00 -14.36
N SER A 27 7.94 15.88 -13.33
CA SER A 27 8.24 15.15 -12.12
C SER A 27 8.19 13.64 -12.29
N PHE A 28 8.89 12.93 -11.40
CA PHE A 28 8.98 11.48 -11.39
C PHE A 28 8.62 10.90 -10.03
N ILE A 29 7.98 9.74 -10.04
CA ILE A 29 7.74 8.91 -8.86
C ILE A 29 8.63 7.69 -8.97
N LEU A 30 9.56 7.53 -8.03
CA LEU A 30 10.54 6.45 -8.00
C LEU A 30 10.16 5.44 -6.92
N PHE A 31 9.85 4.21 -7.33
CA PHE A 31 9.57 3.09 -6.45
C PHE A 31 10.86 2.33 -6.15
N LEU A 32 11.27 2.30 -4.88
CA LEU A 32 12.50 1.65 -4.45
C LEU A 32 12.22 0.20 -4.03
N ASP A 33 13.09 -0.71 -4.45
CA ASP A 33 13.16 -2.09 -3.95
C ASP A 33 14.51 -2.30 -3.24
N PHE A 34 14.47 -2.73 -1.98
CA PHE A 34 15.68 -3.05 -1.23
C PHE A 34 15.95 -4.55 -1.26
N TYR A 35 17.21 -4.93 -1.44
CA TYR A 35 17.61 -6.34 -1.41
C TYR A 35 17.44 -6.90 0.00
N LYS A 36 16.44 -7.77 0.17
CA LYS A 36 16.15 -8.51 1.42
C LYS A 36 16.28 -7.62 2.66
N ALA A 37 15.42 -6.59 2.74
CA ALA A 37 15.56 -5.50 3.71
C ALA A 37 15.81 -5.93 5.16
N PHE A 38 15.15 -6.99 5.62
CA PHE A 38 15.39 -7.53 6.96
C PHE A 38 16.76 -8.18 7.09
N ASP A 39 17.24 -8.91 6.09
CA ASP A 39 18.42 -9.77 6.21
C ASP A 39 19.74 -9.01 6.03
N THR A 40 19.69 -7.76 5.55
CA THR A 40 20.88 -7.00 5.12
C THR A 40 21.34 -5.90 6.07
N VAL A 41 20.48 -5.47 7.01
CA VAL A 41 20.84 -4.39 7.95
C VAL A 41 22.02 -4.75 8.84
N GLU A 42 23.06 -3.93 8.85
CA GLU A 42 24.23 -4.09 9.71
C GLU A 42 23.88 -3.87 11.18
N HIS A 43 24.26 -4.80 12.05
CA HIS A 43 23.96 -4.72 13.49
C HIS A 43 24.61 -3.50 14.14
N GLN A 44 25.84 -3.17 13.75
CA GLN A 44 26.54 -1.99 14.27
C GLN A 44 25.78 -0.72 13.94
N PHE A 45 25.30 -0.56 12.70
CA PHE A 45 24.49 0.59 12.31
C PHE A 45 23.20 0.68 13.13
N LEU A 46 22.53 -0.46 13.35
CA LEU A 46 21.34 -0.53 14.20
C LEU A 46 21.61 -0.06 15.63
N PHE A 47 22.69 -0.53 16.27
CA PHE A 47 22.99 -0.14 17.64
C PHE A 47 23.34 1.35 17.77
N HIS A 48 24.17 1.88 16.88
CA HIS A 48 24.51 3.31 16.87
C HIS A 48 23.26 4.18 16.56
N SER A 49 22.36 3.69 15.71
CA SER A 49 21.09 4.36 15.41
C SER A 49 20.22 4.51 16.66
N LEU A 50 20.10 3.46 17.48
CA LEU A 50 19.32 3.52 18.72
C LEU A 50 19.91 4.52 19.72
N GLU A 51 21.23 4.51 19.90
CA GLU A 51 21.92 5.46 20.77
C GLU A 51 21.72 6.90 20.27
N ARG A 52 21.86 7.14 18.95
CA ARG A 52 21.71 8.46 18.36
C ARG A 52 20.28 9.00 18.41
N LEU A 53 19.28 8.12 18.36
CA LEU A 53 17.87 8.45 18.53
C LEU A 53 17.47 8.71 19.99
N GLY A 54 18.40 8.54 20.95
CA GLY A 54 18.18 8.85 22.36
C GLY A 54 17.49 7.74 23.15
N PHE A 55 17.51 6.50 22.67
CA PHE A 55 17.03 5.36 23.46
C PHE A 55 17.96 5.14 24.67
N GLY A 56 17.38 4.90 25.85
CA GLY A 56 18.14 4.72 27.08
C GLY A 56 19.03 3.47 27.06
N ASP A 57 20.13 3.52 27.81
CA ASP A 57 21.18 2.48 27.84
C ASP A 57 20.64 1.07 28.11
N LEU A 58 19.67 0.94 29.00
CA LEU A 58 19.04 -0.36 29.31
C LEU A 58 18.37 -0.97 28.08
N PHE A 59 17.65 -0.16 27.30
CA PHE A 59 17.02 -0.62 26.07
C PHE A 59 18.07 -0.99 25.02
N CYS A 60 19.08 -0.14 24.81
CA CYS A 60 20.17 -0.42 23.86
C CYS A 60 20.91 -1.71 24.22
N LYS A 61 21.23 -1.95 25.50
CA LYS A 61 21.84 -3.18 25.99
C LYS A 61 20.93 -4.40 25.80
N ALA A 62 19.63 -4.26 26.03
CA ALA A 62 18.67 -5.34 25.79
C ALA A 62 18.63 -5.74 24.32
N ILE A 63 18.58 -4.75 23.39
CA ILE A 63 18.67 -5.03 21.96
C ILE A 63 20.00 -5.69 21.60
N LYS A 64 21.15 -5.15 22.05
CA LYS A 64 22.47 -5.78 21.82
C LYS A 64 22.49 -7.24 22.30
N THR A 65 21.91 -7.53 23.45
CA THR A 65 21.81 -8.89 24.02
C THR A 65 20.94 -9.80 23.15
N LEU A 66 19.80 -9.31 22.64
CA LEU A 66 18.95 -10.10 21.74
C LEU A 66 19.68 -10.55 20.49
N TYR A 67 20.61 -9.73 19.98
CA TYR A 67 21.37 -10.00 18.76
C TYR A 67 22.72 -10.69 19.02
N ALA A 68 23.20 -10.74 20.27
CA ALA A 68 24.46 -11.37 20.64
C ALA A 68 24.43 -12.89 20.37
N ASN A 69 25.55 -13.41 19.84
CA ASN A 69 25.77 -14.84 19.55
C ASN A 69 24.65 -15.50 18.70
N GLY A 70 23.92 -14.70 17.92
CA GLY A 70 22.92 -15.21 16.99
C GLY A 70 23.57 -16.11 15.96
N ASN A 71 23.05 -17.31 15.76
CA ASN A 71 23.54 -18.24 14.75
C ASN A 71 22.38 -18.86 13.96
N SER A 72 22.68 -19.34 12.77
CA SER A 72 21.73 -20.00 11.88
C SER A 72 22.38 -21.17 11.15
N SER A 73 21.56 -21.99 10.50
CA SER A 73 21.99 -23.13 9.68
C SER A 73 21.02 -23.31 8.53
N ILE A 74 21.50 -23.75 7.37
CA ILE A 74 20.68 -23.98 6.19
C ILE A 74 20.17 -25.42 6.21
N LYS A 75 18.84 -25.60 6.15
CA LYS A 75 18.22 -26.92 5.96
C LYS A 75 18.23 -27.27 4.48
N LEU A 76 18.97 -28.32 4.14
CA LEU A 76 19.04 -28.92 2.81
C LEU A 76 18.18 -30.19 2.77
N LYS A 77 17.96 -30.73 1.57
CA LYS A 77 17.16 -31.96 1.38
C LYS A 77 17.70 -33.16 2.18
N TYR A 78 19.02 -33.28 2.31
CA TYR A 78 19.70 -34.43 2.91
C TYR A 78 20.33 -34.14 4.28
N GLY A 79 20.06 -32.98 4.89
CA GLY A 79 20.63 -32.63 6.18
C GLY A 79 20.64 -31.13 6.46
N THR A 80 21.38 -30.73 7.48
CA THR A 80 21.52 -29.33 7.90
C THR A 80 22.99 -28.92 7.84
N SER A 81 23.27 -27.72 7.34
CA SER A 81 24.64 -27.18 7.33
C SER A 81 25.17 -27.03 8.76
N PRO A 82 26.50 -26.94 8.94
CA PRO A 82 27.06 -26.40 10.18
C PRO A 82 26.44 -25.04 10.50
N ARG A 83 26.34 -24.75 11.80
CA ARG A 83 25.88 -23.45 12.26
C ARG A 83 26.92 -22.38 11.92
N PHE A 84 26.44 -21.22 11.52
CA PHE A 84 27.25 -20.04 11.27
C PHE A 84 26.67 -18.85 12.05
N GLU A 85 27.55 -17.93 12.43
CA GLU A 85 27.17 -16.72 13.16
C GLU A 85 26.48 -15.71 12.22
N LEU A 86 25.44 -15.06 12.74
CA LEU A 86 24.71 -14.00 12.07
C LEU A 86 25.33 -12.65 12.42
N LYS A 87 26.05 -12.06 11.46
CA LYS A 87 26.71 -10.75 11.64
C LYS A 87 25.85 -9.54 11.25
N ARG A 88 24.76 -9.79 10.53
CA ARG A 88 23.82 -8.77 10.05
C ARG A 88 22.41 -9.33 9.97
N GLY A 89 21.44 -8.44 9.77
CA GLY A 89 20.04 -8.73 9.59
C GLY A 89 19.20 -8.63 10.88
N ILE A 90 17.98 -8.18 10.71
CA ILE A 90 16.91 -8.08 11.70
C ILE A 90 16.06 -9.37 11.64
N ARG A 91 15.77 -9.96 12.79
CA ARG A 91 15.07 -11.25 12.90
C ARG A 91 13.61 -11.18 12.44
N GLN A 92 13.28 -11.79 11.30
CA GLN A 92 11.89 -11.90 10.85
C GLN A 92 11.06 -12.75 11.85
N GLY A 93 9.81 -12.36 12.07
CA GLY A 93 8.89 -13.03 13.02
C GLY A 93 9.03 -12.59 14.49
N CYS A 94 10.03 -11.77 14.84
CA CYS A 94 10.11 -11.19 16.17
C CYS A 94 9.23 -9.92 16.27
N PRO A 95 8.43 -9.73 17.34
CA PRO A 95 7.52 -8.58 17.46
C PRO A 95 8.22 -7.21 17.37
N ILE A 96 9.46 -7.09 17.85
CA ILE A 96 10.21 -5.83 17.85
C ILE A 96 10.86 -5.50 16.51
N SER A 97 11.09 -6.51 15.66
CA SER A 97 11.91 -6.39 14.46
C SER A 97 11.34 -5.44 13.42
N LEU A 98 10.01 -5.38 13.28
CA LEU A 98 9.37 -4.40 12.41
C LEU A 98 9.66 -2.96 12.88
N TYR A 99 9.64 -2.70 14.19
CA TYR A 99 9.93 -1.38 14.73
C TYR A 99 11.40 -1.00 14.54
N LEU A 100 12.32 -1.96 14.72
CA LEU A 100 13.74 -1.72 14.46
C LEU A 100 13.97 -1.35 12.99
N LEU A 101 13.37 -2.08 12.05
CA LEU A 101 13.47 -1.74 10.62
C LEU A 101 12.88 -0.35 10.32
N LEU A 102 11.73 -0.02 10.92
CA LEU A 102 11.12 1.31 10.77
C LEU A 102 12.01 2.45 11.27
N LEU A 103 12.79 2.25 12.34
CA LEU A 103 13.76 3.24 12.81
C LEU A 103 14.89 3.43 11.80
N ILE A 104 15.38 2.34 11.20
CA ILE A 104 16.41 2.39 10.15
C ILE A 104 15.89 3.12 8.91
N THR A 105 14.69 2.79 8.44
CA THR A 105 14.10 3.46 7.27
C THR A 105 13.73 4.92 7.55
N GLN A 106 13.41 5.28 8.80
CA GLN A 106 13.25 6.67 9.21
C GLN A 106 14.56 7.47 9.11
N ILE A 107 15.71 6.85 9.39
CA ILE A 107 17.02 7.50 9.19
C ILE A 107 17.27 7.75 7.71
N LEU A 108 16.91 6.81 6.83
CA LEU A 108 16.94 7.05 5.38
C LEU A 108 16.06 8.24 4.99
N ALA A 109 14.83 8.32 5.49
CA ALA A 109 13.93 9.45 5.24
C ALA A 109 14.54 10.78 5.70
N ASN A 110 15.14 10.80 6.90
CA ASN A 110 15.85 11.98 7.40
C ASN A 110 17.07 12.32 6.54
N SER A 111 17.82 11.32 6.05
CA SER A 111 18.96 11.54 5.17
C SER A 111 18.53 12.18 3.86
N LEU A 112 17.41 11.77 3.28
CA LEU A 112 16.88 12.35 2.05
C LEU A 112 16.34 13.77 2.27
N ASN A 113 15.57 13.99 3.34
CA ASN A 113 15.01 15.31 3.67
C ASN A 113 16.08 16.36 4.02
N ASN A 114 17.26 15.96 4.50
CA ASN A 114 18.39 16.87 4.80
C ASN A 114 19.44 16.90 3.68
N SER A 115 19.14 16.32 2.52
CA SER A 115 20.01 16.29 1.35
C SER A 115 19.57 17.33 0.32
N PRO A 116 20.34 17.60 -0.75
CA PRO A 116 19.93 18.53 -1.81
C PRO A 116 18.83 17.98 -2.73
N VAL A 117 18.24 16.81 -2.42
CA VAL A 117 17.13 16.22 -3.19
C VAL A 117 15.90 17.10 -3.08
N GLN A 118 15.37 17.52 -4.22
CA GLN A 118 14.14 18.28 -4.33
C GLN A 118 12.95 17.37 -4.65
N GLY A 119 11.85 17.58 -3.92
CA GLY A 119 10.63 16.81 -4.03
C GLY A 119 9.64 17.35 -5.05
N ILE A 120 8.51 16.65 -5.19
CA ILE A 120 7.36 17.17 -5.92
C ILE A 120 6.67 18.22 -5.07
N SER A 121 6.56 19.44 -5.59
CA SER A 121 5.74 20.50 -5.01
C SER A 121 4.35 20.50 -5.66
N ILE A 122 3.33 20.18 -4.87
CA ILE A 122 1.94 20.14 -5.32
C ILE A 122 1.05 20.74 -4.22
N ALA A 123 0.03 21.52 -4.58
CA ALA A 123 -0.93 22.09 -3.62
C ALA A 123 -0.28 22.81 -2.42
N GLY A 124 0.82 23.53 -2.66
CA GLY A 124 1.54 24.31 -1.63
C GLY A 124 2.40 23.48 -0.67
N LYS A 125 2.64 22.19 -0.95
CA LYS A 125 3.46 21.32 -0.13
C LYS A 125 4.45 20.52 -0.98
N GLU A 126 5.69 20.45 -0.52
CA GLU A 126 6.71 19.57 -1.09
C GLU A 126 6.66 18.18 -0.43
N ILE A 127 6.74 17.14 -1.26
CA ILE A 127 6.93 15.75 -0.81
C ILE A 127 8.17 15.19 -1.48
N ILE A 128 9.06 14.62 -0.67
CA ILE A 128 10.27 13.93 -1.16
C ILE A 128 10.09 12.41 -1.05
N ILE A 129 9.51 11.92 0.04
CA ILE A 129 9.47 10.50 0.37
C ILE A 129 8.15 10.09 1.05
N SER A 130 7.65 8.91 0.70
CA SER A 130 6.69 8.16 1.50
C SER A 130 7.17 6.72 1.72
N GLN A 131 6.87 6.18 2.90
CA GLN A 131 7.31 4.84 3.31
C GLN A 131 6.17 4.05 3.95
N LEU A 132 6.12 2.77 3.62
CA LEU A 132 5.30 1.78 4.30
C LEU A 132 6.10 0.51 4.53
N ALA A 133 6.56 0.31 5.76
CA ALA A 133 7.49 -0.77 6.09
C ALA A 133 8.76 -0.70 5.22
N ASP A 134 8.98 -1.71 4.36
CA ASP A 134 10.11 -1.80 3.43
C ASP A 134 9.84 -1.12 2.07
N ASP A 135 8.57 -0.93 1.70
CA ASP A 135 8.20 -0.19 0.49
C ASP A 135 8.48 1.31 0.67
N THR A 136 9.38 1.84 -0.17
CA THR A 136 9.74 3.26 -0.18
C THR A 136 9.48 3.87 -1.56
N THR A 137 8.80 5.00 -1.58
CA THR A 137 8.54 5.76 -2.80
C THR A 137 9.13 7.16 -2.65
N LEU A 138 9.93 7.58 -3.63
CA LEU A 138 10.41 8.94 -3.74
C LEU A 138 9.58 9.72 -4.75
N PHE A 139 9.37 10.99 -4.45
CA PHE A 139 8.70 11.96 -5.29
C PHE A 139 9.77 12.98 -5.67
N LEU A 140 10.11 13.02 -6.95
CA LEU A 140 11.26 13.75 -7.45
C LEU A 140 10.80 14.88 -8.37
N LYS A 141 11.29 16.08 -8.10
CA LYS A 141 10.91 17.30 -8.82
C LYS A 141 11.06 17.17 -10.35
N ASP A 142 12.20 16.62 -10.78
CA ASP A 142 12.60 16.47 -12.18
C ASP A 142 13.56 15.25 -12.34
N ALA A 143 13.98 14.99 -13.58
CA ALA A 143 14.91 13.91 -13.89
C ALA A 143 16.31 14.06 -13.26
N ASN A 144 16.76 15.29 -12.97
CA ASN A 144 18.08 15.55 -12.37
C ASN A 144 18.13 15.11 -10.90
N GLN A 145 16.97 15.05 -10.23
CA GLN A 145 16.88 14.57 -8.85
C GLN A 145 17.07 13.05 -8.72
N ILE A 146 16.92 12.29 -9.80
CA ILE A 146 17.10 10.82 -9.81
C ILE A 146 18.54 10.44 -9.40
N PRO A 147 19.61 10.87 -10.10
CA PRO A 147 20.97 10.54 -9.68
C PRO A 147 21.34 11.10 -8.31
N ILE A 148 20.83 12.28 -7.94
CA ILE A 148 21.09 12.89 -6.62
C ILE A 148 20.53 12.01 -5.50
N SER A 149 19.27 11.59 -5.63
CA SER A 149 18.61 10.74 -4.64
C SER A 149 19.26 9.36 -4.54
N ILE A 150 19.66 8.75 -5.67
CA ILE A 150 20.38 7.47 -5.67
C ILE A 150 21.74 7.59 -4.96
N ASN A 151 22.49 8.69 -5.14
CA ASN A 151 23.77 8.88 -4.46
C ASN A 151 23.61 8.99 -2.92
N VAL A 152 22.55 9.66 -2.47
CA VAL A 152 22.21 9.74 -1.04
C VAL A 152 21.87 8.34 -0.50
N ILE A 153 21.03 7.60 -1.22
CA ILE A 153 20.65 6.23 -0.85
C ILE A 153 21.89 5.32 -0.82
N GLN A 154 22.78 5.39 -1.81
CA GLN A 154 24.00 4.57 -1.84
C GLN A 154 24.92 4.86 -0.65
N SER A 155 25.04 6.12 -0.24
CA SER A 155 25.79 6.50 0.95
C SER A 155 25.17 5.92 2.22
N PHE A 156 23.84 5.98 2.34
CA PHE A 156 23.08 5.33 3.40
C PHE A 156 23.23 3.80 3.36
N SER A 157 23.17 3.17 2.19
CA SER A 157 23.31 1.72 2.00
C SER A 157 24.69 1.23 2.45
N LYS A 158 25.76 1.98 2.18
CA LYS A 158 27.12 1.65 2.64
C LYS A 158 27.22 1.62 4.15
N ALA A 159 26.52 2.51 4.85
CA ALA A 159 26.54 2.57 6.31
C ALA A 159 25.59 1.55 6.96
N SER A 160 24.38 1.41 6.42
CA SER A 160 23.30 0.61 7.00
C SER A 160 23.30 -0.86 6.58
N GLY A 161 23.97 -1.20 5.48
CA GLY A 161 23.83 -2.49 4.80
C GLY A 161 22.56 -2.64 3.98
N LEU A 162 21.63 -1.68 4.03
CA LEU A 162 20.37 -1.74 3.29
C LEU A 162 20.58 -1.33 1.82
N TYR A 163 20.97 -2.29 0.98
CA TYR A 163 21.28 -2.05 -0.43
C TYR A 163 20.05 -2.03 -1.32
N LEU A 164 20.02 -1.06 -2.23
CA LEU A 164 18.98 -0.89 -3.25
C LEU A 164 19.21 -1.87 -4.41
N ASN A 165 18.13 -2.44 -4.92
CA ASN A 165 18.13 -3.35 -6.05
C ASN A 165 17.67 -2.59 -7.31
N ILE A 166 18.62 -1.98 -8.00
CA ILE A 166 18.35 -1.05 -9.13
C ILE A 166 17.46 -1.70 -10.19
N ASN A 167 17.68 -2.99 -10.46
CA ASN A 167 16.93 -3.75 -11.48
C ASN A 167 15.45 -3.97 -11.15
N LYS A 168 15.05 -3.80 -9.88
CA LYS A 168 13.65 -3.89 -9.44
C LYS A 168 13.05 -2.54 -9.08
N CYS A 169 13.85 -1.48 -9.07
CA CYS A 169 13.32 -0.13 -8.97
C CYS A 169 12.62 0.23 -10.27
N GLU A 170 11.60 1.08 -10.15
CA GLU A 170 10.77 1.48 -11.28
C GLU A 170 10.42 2.97 -11.16
N LEU A 171 10.35 3.67 -12.29
CA LEU A 171 9.94 5.07 -12.37
C LEU A 171 8.58 5.16 -13.05
N ILE A 172 7.72 6.06 -12.56
CA ILE A 172 6.60 6.61 -13.32
C ILE A 172 6.88 8.09 -13.52
N ALA A 173 6.80 8.56 -14.77
CA ALA A 173 6.72 9.98 -15.05
C ALA A 173 5.30 10.47 -14.75
N VAL A 174 5.17 11.60 -14.04
CA VAL A 174 3.87 12.19 -13.74
C VAL A 174 3.21 12.73 -15.01
N LYS A 175 4.03 13.32 -15.89
CA LYS A 175 3.65 13.77 -17.24
C LYS A 175 4.20 12.80 -18.28
N ASP A 176 4.07 13.16 -19.56
CA ASP A 176 4.63 12.37 -20.65
C ASP A 176 6.15 12.45 -20.67
N CYS A 177 6.80 11.31 -20.86
CA CYS A 177 8.25 11.20 -20.93
C CYS A 177 8.64 10.27 -22.07
N VAL A 178 9.57 10.72 -22.92
CA VAL A 178 10.09 9.93 -24.06
C VAL A 178 11.25 9.05 -23.62
N THR A 179 11.94 9.41 -22.54
CA THR A 179 13.15 8.70 -22.08
C THR A 179 12.76 7.38 -21.43
N PRO A 180 13.25 6.23 -21.92
CA PRO A 180 12.80 4.91 -21.44
C PRO A 180 13.40 4.52 -20.09
N SER A 181 14.51 5.14 -19.67
CA SER A 181 15.17 4.82 -18.41
C SER A 181 16.09 5.94 -17.95
N TYR A 182 16.21 6.11 -16.63
CA TYR A 182 17.18 7.01 -16.01
C TYR A 182 18.06 6.21 -15.04
N TYR A 183 19.38 6.36 -15.13
CA TYR A 183 20.31 5.73 -14.19
C TYR A 183 20.16 4.18 -14.09
N GLY A 184 19.79 3.53 -15.20
CA GLY A 184 19.53 2.08 -15.24
C GLY A 184 18.17 1.65 -14.69
N ILE A 185 17.32 2.61 -14.29
CA ILE A 185 15.96 2.37 -13.78
C ILE A 185 14.96 2.63 -14.91
N PRO A 186 14.10 1.66 -15.28
CA PRO A 186 13.12 1.83 -16.35
C PRO A 186 12.00 2.80 -15.94
N VAL A 187 11.61 3.66 -16.89
CA VAL A 187 10.37 4.45 -16.82
C VAL A 187 9.25 3.61 -17.40
N LYS A 188 8.20 3.39 -16.61
CA LYS A 188 7.04 2.57 -16.96
C LYS A 188 5.78 3.42 -16.98
N GLU A 189 4.88 3.09 -17.90
CA GLU A 189 3.50 3.62 -17.93
C GLU A 189 2.57 2.85 -16.98
N GLU A 190 2.92 1.60 -16.66
CA GLU A 190 2.18 0.70 -15.77
C GLU A 190 3.13 -0.06 -14.84
N LEU A 191 2.85 -0.05 -13.54
CA LEU A 191 3.55 -0.88 -12.55
C LEU A 191 2.67 -1.28 -11.38
N THR A 192 3.11 -2.24 -10.56
CA THR A 192 2.38 -2.67 -9.36
C THR A 192 3.01 -2.08 -8.09
N TYR A 193 2.24 -1.31 -7.33
CA TYR A 193 2.64 -0.76 -6.04
C TYR A 193 1.65 -1.17 -4.95
N LEU A 194 2.14 -1.74 -3.85
CA LEU A 194 1.31 -2.21 -2.72
C LEU A 194 0.18 -3.16 -3.13
N GLY A 195 0.37 -3.94 -4.20
CA GLY A 195 -0.62 -4.86 -4.75
C GLY A 195 -1.70 -4.21 -5.63
N ILE A 196 -1.52 -2.95 -6.02
CA ILE A 196 -2.37 -2.22 -6.96
C ILE A 196 -1.53 -1.85 -8.19
N THR A 197 -2.01 -2.20 -9.37
CA THR A 197 -1.47 -1.73 -10.63
C THR A 197 -1.84 -0.26 -10.83
N ILE A 198 -0.81 0.57 -10.98
CA ILE A 198 -0.89 2.01 -11.15
C ILE A 198 -0.61 2.35 -12.62
N THR A 199 -1.52 3.12 -13.21
CA THR A 199 -1.44 3.66 -14.57
C THR A 199 -1.85 5.13 -14.55
N LYS A 200 -1.51 5.92 -15.58
CA LYS A 200 -1.99 7.30 -15.69
C LYS A 200 -3.49 7.39 -15.99
N ASP A 201 -4.04 6.47 -16.79
CA ASP A 201 -5.46 6.49 -17.15
C ASP A 201 -6.40 6.11 -16.00
N GLN A 202 -7.05 7.11 -15.42
CA GLN A 202 -7.98 6.96 -14.29
C GLN A 202 -9.13 5.97 -14.57
N LYS A 203 -9.63 5.90 -15.81
CA LYS A 203 -10.82 5.08 -16.16
C LYS A 203 -10.49 3.59 -16.17
N SER A 204 -9.29 3.21 -16.63
CA SER A 204 -8.89 1.80 -16.70
C SER A 204 -8.43 1.23 -15.36
N ARG A 205 -7.90 2.04 -14.43
CA ARG A 205 -7.33 1.55 -13.14
C ARG A 205 -8.25 0.62 -12.38
N GLY A 206 -9.53 0.98 -12.25
CA GLY A 206 -10.53 0.16 -11.55
C GLY A 206 -10.67 -1.22 -12.20
N LEU A 207 -10.93 -1.26 -13.50
CA LEU A 207 -11.13 -2.50 -14.26
C LEU A 207 -9.85 -3.37 -14.30
N LEU A 208 -8.68 -2.76 -14.52
CA LEU A 208 -7.39 -3.45 -14.57
C LEU A 208 -7.10 -4.21 -13.28
N ASN A 209 -7.39 -3.61 -12.13
CA ASN A 209 -7.12 -4.22 -10.83
C ASN A 209 -8.23 -5.17 -10.36
N LEU A 210 -9.49 -4.80 -10.57
CA LEU A 210 -10.62 -5.52 -9.98
C LEU A 210 -11.00 -6.77 -10.78
N ASN A 211 -10.93 -6.75 -12.11
CA ASN A 211 -11.33 -7.90 -12.92
C ASN A 211 -10.51 -9.17 -12.60
N PRO A 212 -9.16 -9.11 -12.47
CA PRO A 212 -8.39 -10.27 -12.03
C PRO A 212 -8.77 -10.75 -10.63
N LEU A 213 -9.04 -9.83 -9.70
CA LEU A 213 -9.43 -10.15 -8.32
C LEU A 213 -10.80 -10.82 -8.27
N ILE A 214 -11.78 -10.33 -9.03
CA ILE A 214 -13.13 -10.91 -9.14
C ILE A 214 -13.02 -12.32 -9.71
N LYS A 215 -12.30 -12.51 -10.82
CA LYS A 215 -12.10 -13.84 -11.43
C LYS A 215 -11.43 -14.84 -10.48
N ASN A 216 -10.39 -14.41 -9.77
CA ASN A 216 -9.71 -15.26 -8.79
C ASN A 216 -10.63 -15.60 -7.60
N THR A 217 -11.40 -14.62 -7.13
CA THR A 217 -12.38 -14.80 -6.06
C THR A 217 -13.47 -15.79 -6.48
N GLN A 218 -14.05 -15.63 -7.67
CA GLN A 218 -15.02 -16.56 -8.25
C GLN A 218 -14.43 -17.98 -8.31
N LYS A 219 -13.19 -18.14 -8.78
CA LYS A 219 -12.51 -19.45 -8.84
C LYS A 219 -12.38 -20.07 -7.45
N LYS A 220 -12.00 -19.29 -6.43
CA LYS A 220 -11.89 -19.76 -5.05
C LYS A 220 -13.23 -20.15 -4.46
N LEU A 221 -14.27 -19.35 -4.67
CA LEU A 221 -15.63 -19.67 -4.25
C LEU A 221 -16.13 -20.97 -4.91
N ASN A 222 -15.88 -21.15 -6.21
CA ASN A 222 -16.22 -22.40 -6.89
C ASN A 222 -15.45 -23.62 -6.34
N GLN A 223 -14.20 -23.46 -5.91
CA GLN A 223 -13.45 -24.52 -5.22
C GLN A 223 -14.10 -24.88 -3.87
N TRP A 224 -14.61 -23.89 -3.14
CA TRP A 224 -15.33 -24.13 -1.88
C TRP A 224 -16.66 -24.87 -2.08
N LEU A 225 -17.30 -24.74 -3.24
CA LEU A 225 -18.53 -25.50 -3.57
C LEU A 225 -18.29 -27.00 -3.74
N GLN A 226 -17.04 -27.46 -3.86
CA GLN A 226 -16.70 -28.89 -3.86
C GLN A 226 -16.89 -29.54 -2.49
N ARG A 227 -17.01 -28.72 -1.44
CA ARG A 227 -17.30 -29.17 -0.07
C ARG A 227 -18.78 -29.04 0.22
N ASP A 228 -19.32 -29.95 1.02
CA ASP A 228 -20.71 -29.83 1.47
C ASP A 228 -20.85 -28.78 2.58
N LEU A 229 -21.01 -27.53 2.15
CA LEU A 229 -21.15 -26.39 3.04
C LEU A 229 -22.62 -26.15 3.38
N SER A 230 -22.92 -25.94 4.67
CA SER A 230 -24.22 -25.44 5.11
C SER A 230 -24.47 -24.00 4.62
N LEU A 231 -25.72 -23.54 4.64
CA LEU A 231 -26.06 -22.18 4.23
C LEU A 231 -25.31 -21.13 5.07
N LYS A 232 -25.25 -21.31 6.39
CA LYS A 232 -24.47 -20.46 7.31
C LYS A 232 -22.97 -20.51 6.98
N GLY A 233 -22.44 -21.69 6.66
CA GLY A 233 -21.06 -21.86 6.22
C GLY A 233 -20.75 -21.08 4.95
N ARG A 234 -21.65 -21.10 3.96
CA ARG A 234 -21.48 -20.31 2.73
C ARG A 234 -21.53 -18.80 3.00
N VAL A 235 -22.42 -18.32 3.87
CA VAL A 235 -22.40 -16.90 4.29
C VAL A 235 -21.06 -16.52 4.92
N LEU A 236 -20.51 -17.38 5.79
CA LEU A 236 -19.20 -17.14 6.39
C LEU A 236 -18.09 -17.05 5.33
N ILE A 237 -18.06 -17.98 4.37
CA ILE A 237 -17.07 -17.99 3.28
C ILE A 237 -17.21 -16.76 2.39
N THR A 238 -18.43 -16.30 2.08
CA THR A 238 -18.64 -15.05 1.35
C THR A 238 -17.92 -13.88 2.02
N LYS A 239 -17.95 -13.79 3.35
CA LYS A 239 -17.26 -12.73 4.10
C LYS A 239 -15.75 -12.95 4.18
N ALA A 240 -15.36 -14.14 4.63
CA ALA A 240 -13.99 -14.47 4.98
C ALA A 240 -13.07 -14.64 3.76
N GLU A 241 -13.61 -15.12 2.64
CA GLU A 241 -12.88 -15.41 1.41
C GLU A 241 -13.29 -14.51 0.24
N GLY A 242 -14.59 -14.20 0.11
CA GLY A 242 -15.08 -13.36 -0.98
C GLY A 242 -14.74 -11.88 -0.79
N ILE A 243 -15.38 -11.26 0.20
CA ILE A 243 -15.29 -9.82 0.47
C ILE A 243 -13.87 -9.42 0.91
N SER A 244 -13.22 -10.22 1.75
CA SER A 244 -11.88 -9.93 2.27
C SER A 244 -10.84 -9.72 1.15
N ARG A 245 -10.91 -10.51 0.06
CA ARG A 245 -10.02 -10.41 -1.10
C ARG A 245 -10.23 -9.14 -1.92
N LEU A 246 -11.47 -8.67 -2.00
CA LEU A 246 -11.84 -7.49 -2.79
C LEU A 246 -11.58 -6.20 -2.01
N THR A 247 -11.66 -6.26 -0.67
CA THR A 247 -11.58 -5.10 0.22
C THR A 247 -10.36 -4.22 -0.06
N HIS A 248 -9.16 -4.80 -0.21
CA HIS A 248 -7.94 -4.02 -0.40
C HIS A 248 -7.95 -3.17 -1.69
N GLY A 249 -8.33 -3.77 -2.83
CA GLY A 249 -8.45 -3.04 -4.10
C GLY A 249 -9.51 -1.94 -4.01
N THR A 250 -10.63 -2.26 -3.37
CA THR A 250 -11.81 -1.39 -3.31
C THR A 250 -11.66 -0.21 -2.35
N LEU A 251 -10.72 -0.29 -1.41
CA LEU A 251 -10.38 0.82 -0.52
C LEU A 251 -9.54 1.89 -1.19
N SER A 252 -8.82 1.54 -2.27
CA SER A 252 -7.83 2.40 -2.92
C SER A 252 -8.29 2.92 -4.29
N LEU A 253 -9.25 2.24 -4.91
CA LEU A 253 -9.70 2.51 -6.29
C LEU A 253 -11.17 2.92 -6.32
N ASP A 254 -11.48 3.78 -7.28
CA ASP A 254 -12.86 4.14 -7.57
C ASP A 254 -13.56 2.99 -8.29
N LEU A 255 -14.83 2.80 -7.93
CA LEU A 255 -15.61 1.60 -8.24
C LEU A 255 -16.89 1.97 -8.93
N ASP A 256 -16.96 1.58 -10.19
CA ASP A 256 -18.14 1.70 -10.99
C ASP A 256 -19.31 0.89 -10.37
N SER A 257 -20.51 1.47 -10.38
CA SER A 257 -21.70 0.83 -9.81
C SER A 257 -22.02 -0.54 -10.43
N LYS A 258 -21.65 -0.72 -11.70
CA LYS A 258 -21.80 -1.99 -12.44
C LYS A 258 -20.95 -3.11 -11.85
N ILE A 259 -19.68 -2.81 -11.54
CA ILE A 259 -18.73 -3.78 -10.96
C ILE A 259 -19.19 -4.19 -9.56
N SER A 260 -19.67 -3.21 -8.77
CA SER A 260 -20.21 -3.51 -7.42
C SER A 260 -21.38 -4.48 -7.49
N LYS A 261 -22.30 -4.28 -8.45
CA LYS A 261 -23.44 -5.18 -8.70
C LYS A 261 -23.00 -6.56 -9.20
N GLU A 262 -21.97 -6.63 -10.04
CA GLU A 262 -21.40 -7.90 -10.52
C GLU A 262 -20.83 -8.72 -9.35
N ILE A 263 -20.05 -8.09 -8.47
CA ILE A 263 -19.52 -8.72 -7.25
C ILE A 263 -20.68 -9.22 -6.39
N ASP A 264 -21.69 -8.39 -6.17
CA ASP A 264 -22.86 -8.74 -5.40
C ASP A 264 -23.61 -9.95 -5.97
N GLN A 265 -23.76 -10.01 -7.28
CA GLN A 265 -24.37 -11.14 -7.97
C GLN A 265 -23.51 -12.40 -7.83
N MET A 266 -22.20 -12.31 -8.00
CA MET A 266 -21.27 -13.43 -7.79
C MET A 266 -21.40 -14.01 -6.37
N LEU A 267 -21.35 -13.15 -5.34
CA LEU A 267 -21.41 -13.59 -3.95
C LEU A 267 -22.76 -14.21 -3.62
N PHE A 268 -23.85 -13.67 -4.18
CA PHE A 268 -25.19 -14.19 -3.98
C PHE A 268 -25.43 -15.51 -4.74
N ASN A 269 -24.88 -15.66 -5.94
CA ASN A 269 -24.89 -16.92 -6.68
C ASN A 269 -24.15 -18.02 -5.88
N PHE A 270 -22.98 -17.71 -5.32
CA PHE A 270 -22.24 -18.66 -4.47
C PHE A 270 -23.06 -19.12 -3.24
N LEU A 271 -23.80 -18.20 -2.59
CA LEU A 271 -24.67 -18.54 -1.47
C LEU A 271 -25.69 -19.64 -1.82
N TRP A 272 -26.14 -19.67 -3.07
CA TRP A 272 -27.11 -20.64 -3.60
C TRP A 272 -26.47 -21.73 -4.47
N ARG A 273 -25.15 -21.94 -4.38
CA ARG A 273 -24.43 -22.96 -5.16
C ARG A 273 -24.62 -22.81 -6.68
N ASN A 274 -24.79 -21.57 -7.15
CA ASN A 274 -25.12 -21.25 -8.55
C ASN A 274 -26.45 -21.86 -9.04
N HIS A 275 -27.37 -22.17 -8.12
CA HIS A 275 -28.75 -22.57 -8.41
C HIS A 275 -29.74 -21.44 -8.11
N THR A 276 -31.03 -21.73 -8.27
CA THR A 276 -32.14 -20.81 -7.99
C THR A 276 -32.06 -20.21 -6.59
N HIS A 277 -32.31 -18.90 -6.50
CA HIS A 277 -32.30 -18.17 -5.24
C HIS A 277 -33.64 -18.37 -4.52
N TYR A 278 -33.63 -19.05 -3.37
CA TYR A 278 -34.87 -19.35 -2.63
C TYR A 278 -35.37 -18.19 -1.76
N ILE A 279 -34.46 -17.35 -1.28
CA ILE A 279 -34.77 -16.21 -0.40
C ILE A 279 -34.28 -14.94 -1.07
N ARG A 280 -35.09 -13.87 -1.02
CA ARG A 280 -34.70 -12.54 -1.54
C ARG A 280 -33.46 -12.01 -0.82
N LYS A 281 -32.54 -11.41 -1.57
CA LYS A 281 -31.27 -10.86 -1.03
C LYS A 281 -31.48 -9.93 0.17
N THR A 282 -32.47 -9.04 0.11
CA THR A 282 -32.81 -8.09 1.18
C THR A 282 -33.15 -8.77 2.51
N VAL A 283 -33.76 -9.95 2.47
CA VAL A 283 -34.09 -10.73 3.69
C VAL A 283 -32.84 -11.42 4.22
N VAL A 284 -32.01 -11.99 3.35
CA VAL A 284 -30.75 -12.65 3.73
C VAL A 284 -29.78 -11.68 4.41
N MET A 285 -29.80 -10.40 4.00
CA MET A 285 -28.95 -9.36 4.57
C MET A 285 -29.27 -9.01 6.03
N ASN A 286 -30.51 -9.23 6.48
CA ASN A 286 -30.93 -8.87 7.83
C ASN A 286 -30.15 -9.63 8.92
N THR A 287 -30.19 -9.09 10.14
CA THR A 287 -29.65 -9.76 11.32
C THR A 287 -30.40 -11.05 11.63
N TYR A 288 -29.75 -11.96 12.38
CA TYR A 288 -30.40 -13.21 12.81
C TYR A 288 -31.67 -12.96 13.63
N GLU A 289 -31.69 -11.90 14.44
CA GLU A 289 -32.86 -11.48 15.24
C GLU A 289 -34.06 -11.11 14.34
N ASN A 290 -33.79 -10.51 13.18
CA ASN A 290 -34.79 -10.13 12.20
C ASN A 290 -35.04 -11.22 11.14
N GLY A 291 -34.70 -12.48 11.44
CA GLY A 291 -34.91 -13.64 10.57
C GLY A 291 -33.97 -13.72 9.35
N GLY A 292 -32.93 -12.90 9.31
CA GLY A 292 -31.93 -12.91 8.23
C GLY A 292 -30.72 -13.79 8.53
N LEU A 293 -29.70 -13.71 7.66
CA LEU A 293 -28.47 -14.51 7.76
C LEU A 293 -27.20 -13.67 7.91
N ASN A 294 -27.34 -12.36 8.16
CA ASN A 294 -26.24 -11.40 8.20
C ASN A 294 -25.39 -11.41 6.91
N PHE A 295 -25.97 -11.66 5.74
CA PHE A 295 -25.22 -11.61 4.49
C PHE A 295 -24.79 -10.17 4.18
N LEU A 296 -23.54 -9.97 3.77
CA LEU A 296 -23.02 -8.64 3.47
C LEU A 296 -23.21 -8.32 1.99
N ASP A 297 -23.89 -7.21 1.73
CA ASP A 297 -23.99 -6.59 0.42
C ASP A 297 -22.73 -5.77 0.15
N PHE A 298 -22.06 -6.09 -0.96
CA PHE A 298 -20.79 -5.49 -1.32
C PHE A 298 -20.96 -4.00 -1.69
N THR A 299 -22.03 -3.65 -2.40
CA THR A 299 -22.34 -2.25 -2.74
C THR A 299 -22.48 -1.39 -1.48
N THR A 300 -23.22 -1.86 -0.48
CA THR A 300 -23.38 -1.19 0.82
C THR A 300 -22.06 -1.08 1.57
N LEU A 301 -21.22 -2.12 1.52
CA LEU A 301 -19.90 -2.12 2.13
C LEU A 301 -18.97 -1.10 1.45
N ASN A 302 -18.97 -1.02 0.13
CA ASN A 302 -18.20 -0.04 -0.64
C ASN A 302 -18.59 1.40 -0.25
N ASN A 303 -19.90 1.67 -0.14
CA ASN A 303 -20.37 2.98 0.35
C ASN A 303 -19.90 3.28 1.77
N THR A 304 -19.86 2.25 2.63
CA THR A 304 -19.31 2.38 4.00
C THR A 304 -17.82 2.72 3.99
N PHE A 305 -17.04 2.14 3.07
CA PHE A 305 -15.64 2.50 2.89
C PHE A 305 -15.48 3.98 2.51
N LYS A 306 -16.28 4.47 1.55
CA LYS A 306 -16.29 5.89 1.14
C LYS A 306 -16.65 6.83 2.30
N ILE A 307 -17.66 6.49 3.10
CA ILE A 307 -18.02 7.26 4.30
C ILE A 307 -16.88 7.28 5.33
N ASN A 308 -16.21 6.14 5.53
CA ASN A 308 -15.07 6.07 6.43
C ASN A 308 -13.87 6.89 5.94
N TRP A 309 -13.66 6.95 4.62
CA TRP A 309 -12.69 7.84 3.99
C TRP A 309 -12.99 9.32 4.30
N ILE A 310 -14.23 9.76 4.09
CA ILE A 310 -14.67 11.14 4.40
C ILE A 310 -14.45 11.44 5.89
N LYS A 311 -14.84 10.50 6.76
CA LYS A 311 -14.62 10.62 8.21
C LYS A 311 -13.14 10.73 8.57
N GLN A 312 -12.25 10.00 7.89
CA GLN A 312 -10.81 10.10 8.10
C GLN A 312 -10.25 11.43 7.57
N PHE A 313 -10.73 11.87 6.41
CA PHE A 313 -10.38 13.14 5.80
C PHE A 313 -10.67 14.32 6.75
N LEU A 314 -11.88 14.38 7.31
CA LEU A 314 -12.31 15.44 8.23
C LEU A 314 -11.59 15.40 9.58
N ARG A 315 -11.27 14.21 10.09
CA ARG A 315 -10.62 14.06 11.41
C ARG A 315 -9.12 14.31 11.40
N ARG A 316 -8.46 14.26 10.23
CA ARG A 316 -6.99 14.28 10.14
C ARG A 316 -6.46 15.15 9.00
N PRO A 317 -6.69 16.48 9.03
CA PRO A 317 -6.29 17.37 7.95
C PRO A 317 -4.77 17.36 7.67
N THR A 318 -3.94 16.99 8.66
CA THR A 318 -2.47 16.99 8.55
C THR A 318 -1.87 15.73 7.93
N SER A 319 -2.68 14.73 7.59
CA SER A 319 -2.18 13.48 7.00
C SER A 319 -1.57 13.72 5.61
N ILE A 320 -0.52 12.97 5.26
CA ILE A 320 0.26 13.19 4.04
C ILE A 320 -0.57 13.05 2.75
N TRP A 321 -1.67 12.31 2.76
CA TRP A 321 -2.53 12.17 1.57
C TRP A 321 -3.65 13.23 1.50
N ASN A 322 -3.91 13.99 2.58
CA ASN A 322 -5.09 14.85 2.64
C ASN A 322 -4.96 16.16 1.87
N PHE A 323 -3.74 16.67 1.69
CA PHE A 323 -3.53 18.04 1.25
C PHE A 323 -3.93 18.25 -0.23
N ILE A 324 -3.76 17.23 -1.09
CA ILE A 324 -4.20 17.30 -2.50
C ILE A 324 -5.74 17.32 -2.59
N PRO A 325 -6.48 16.36 -1.98
CA PRO A 325 -7.94 16.44 -1.93
C PRO A 325 -8.45 17.76 -1.33
N HIS A 326 -7.84 18.23 -0.25
CA HIS A 326 -8.22 19.50 0.40
C HIS A 326 -8.07 20.70 -0.54
N HIS A 327 -6.94 20.81 -1.23
CA HIS A 327 -6.73 21.88 -2.21
C HIS A 327 -7.72 21.80 -3.38
N SER A 328 -7.98 20.58 -3.89
CA SER A 328 -8.97 20.38 -4.95
C SER A 328 -10.39 20.77 -4.51
N LEU A 329 -10.79 20.45 -3.27
CA LEU A 329 -12.11 20.82 -2.74
C LEU A 329 -12.25 22.33 -2.55
N LEU A 330 -11.18 23.03 -2.12
CA LEU A 330 -11.18 24.48 -2.02
C LEU A 330 -11.35 25.15 -3.39
N LEU A 331 -10.60 24.70 -4.41
CA LEU A 331 -10.73 25.21 -5.78
C LEU A 331 -12.14 25.04 -6.34
N VAL A 332 -12.77 23.90 -6.05
CA VAL A 332 -14.13 23.62 -6.53
C VAL A 332 -15.18 24.38 -5.73
N ALA A 333 -15.00 24.55 -4.41
CA ALA A 333 -15.89 25.37 -3.58
C ALA A 333 -15.86 26.86 -3.98
N LEU A 334 -14.72 27.35 -4.45
CA LEU A 334 -14.57 28.71 -4.99
C LEU A 334 -15.22 28.89 -6.37
N THR A 335 -15.46 27.81 -7.11
CA THR A 335 -16.04 27.85 -8.47
C THR A 335 -17.47 27.34 -8.54
N SER A 336 -17.98 26.66 -7.51
CA SER A 336 -19.34 26.11 -7.48
C SER A 336 -19.89 25.98 -6.06
N CYS A 337 -21.06 26.58 -5.79
CA CYS A 337 -21.75 26.60 -4.48
C CYS A 337 -22.25 25.23 -3.97
N CYS A 338 -21.82 24.10 -4.54
CA CYS A 338 -22.33 22.76 -4.22
C CYS A 338 -21.23 21.84 -3.64
N PHE A 339 -20.85 22.10 -2.40
CA PHE A 339 -19.86 21.34 -1.61
C PHE A 339 -20.16 19.83 -1.52
N ALA A 340 -21.44 19.42 -1.66
CA ALA A 340 -21.89 18.04 -1.48
C ALA A 340 -21.74 17.15 -2.74
N ILE A 341 -21.67 17.74 -3.94
CA ILE A 341 -21.75 16.97 -5.20
C ILE A 341 -20.37 16.44 -5.63
N ILE A 342 -19.27 17.15 -5.32
CA ILE A 342 -17.92 16.75 -5.77
C ILE A 342 -17.28 15.65 -4.94
N ILE A 343 -17.62 15.56 -3.65
CA ILE A 343 -17.29 14.40 -2.82
C ILE A 343 -18.07 13.15 -3.28
N LEU A 344 -19.13 13.30 -4.07
CA LEU A 344 -19.86 12.18 -4.64
C LEU A 344 -19.40 11.86 -6.07
N THR A 345 -19.03 12.84 -6.91
CA THR A 345 -18.61 12.58 -8.30
C THR A 345 -17.17 12.07 -8.44
N LYS A 346 -16.25 12.40 -7.51
CA LYS A 346 -14.93 11.72 -7.44
C LYS A 346 -15.01 10.30 -6.88
N PHE A 347 -16.14 9.93 -6.29
CA PHE A 347 -16.36 8.65 -5.63
C PHE A 347 -17.60 7.93 -6.22
N GLN A 348 -18.00 8.25 -7.46
CA GLN A 348 -18.97 7.51 -8.29
C GLN A 348 -18.20 6.76 -9.36
#